data_AF-A0A4Q3SVU5-F1
#
_entry.id   AF-A0A4Q3SVU5-F1
#
_cell.length_a   1.000
_cell.length_b   1.000
_cell.length_c   1.000
_cell.angle_alpha   90.00
_cell.angle_beta   90.00
_cell.angle_gamma   90.00
#
_symmetry.space_group_name_H-M   'P 1'
#
loop_
_entity.id
_entity.type
_entity.pdbx_description
1 polymer ?
#
loop_
_entity_poly.entity_id
_entity_poly.type
_entity_poly.pdbx_seq_one_letter_code
_entity_poly.pdbx_strand_id
1 'polypeptide(L)'
;MKPATEPVLLDALSALNQRAEDVIARLRATVFAPGSEKIVDLRFTITKAAEMVGRSSEAIRQAEAEGRLPPPRLGANGRREGYSLSEVNHMRDVFGTRPYRREGDPPIILAVQNFKGGVGKSTLACHIAQYLALKGYRVAVVDCDSQASSTTLFGFNPDIDIQEEDTLLPFFQHGGAPDLQYALRPTAWPGIDIIPANLGLYTAEYEAAARMRGNPDSLDRLRRGIEGMADQYDVVILDPPPALGMISLAVLRSANALLIPTPPSTVDFASTAHFLRMIVDTLEVLGEHGLGKRGYHFLRVVATKVDEGKSAHLQIREMMQAVFGMDMLSASLLDSAEIDNANVQLRTVYEIAGSGSRTHERCRNNLDRLNGEIEMLIRKAWPSHRADLRRQGVA
;
A
#
# COMPACT_ATOMS: atom_id res chain seq x y z
N MET A 1 34.86 38.73 18.08
CA MET A 1 33.75 37.98 18.70
C MET A 1 32.63 37.90 17.67
N LYS A 2 32.24 36.69 17.22
CA LYS A 2 30.96 36.56 16.48
C LYS A 2 29.84 36.86 17.48
N PRO A 3 28.82 37.66 17.11
CA PRO A 3 27.70 37.93 18.01
C PRO A 3 27.04 36.60 18.39
N ALA A 4 26.68 36.45 19.66
CA ALA A 4 25.93 35.30 20.13
C ALA A 4 24.59 35.25 19.36
N THR A 5 24.26 34.10 18.79
CA THR A 5 22.97 33.89 18.14
C THR A 5 21.87 33.99 19.18
N GLU A 6 20.96 34.96 19.01
CA GLU A 6 19.78 35.11 19.84
C GLU A 6 18.84 33.90 19.70
N PRO A 7 18.08 33.54 20.77
CA PRO A 7 17.16 32.43 20.71
C PRO A 7 16.02 32.70 19.72
N VAL A 8 15.68 31.69 18.93
CA VAL A 8 14.53 31.73 18.02
C VAL A 8 13.24 31.69 18.84
N LEU A 9 12.44 32.74 18.74
CA LEU A 9 11.16 32.87 19.46
C LEU A 9 9.99 32.27 18.64
N LEU A 10 8.84 32.09 19.31
CA LEU A 10 7.63 31.50 18.72
C LEU A 10 7.17 32.22 17.45
N ASP A 11 7.32 33.55 17.39
CA ASP A 11 6.94 34.33 16.21
C ASP A 11 7.82 34.01 15.00
N ALA A 12 9.11 33.78 15.22
CA ALA A 12 10.04 33.38 14.16
C ALA A 12 9.75 31.95 13.67
N LEU A 13 9.36 31.05 14.57
CA LEU A 13 8.88 29.71 14.22
C LEU A 13 7.56 29.77 13.43
N SER A 14 6.62 30.62 13.84
CA SER A 14 5.34 30.81 13.18
C SER A 14 5.51 31.40 11.77
N ALA A 15 6.39 32.38 11.61
CA ALA A 15 6.73 32.95 10.31
C ALA A 15 7.45 31.95 9.39
N LEU A 16 8.30 31.08 9.96
CA LEU A 16 8.90 29.97 9.22
C LEU A 16 7.83 28.99 8.74
N ASN A 17 6.90 28.62 9.62
CA ASN A 17 5.79 27.72 9.32
C ASN A 17 4.91 28.29 8.20
N GLN A 18 4.52 29.56 8.28
CA GLN A 18 3.71 30.21 7.24
C GLN A 18 4.39 30.19 5.87
N ARG A 19 5.71 30.44 5.82
CA ARG A 19 6.47 30.35 4.55
C ARG A 19 6.53 28.92 4.02
N ALA A 20 6.64 27.92 4.89
CA ALA A 20 6.62 26.52 4.49
C ALA A 20 5.25 26.13 3.93
N GLU A 21 4.17 26.51 4.61
CA GLU A 21 2.78 26.34 4.15
C GLU A 21 2.55 27.00 2.79
N ASP A 22 3.01 28.23 2.58
CA ASP A 22 2.86 28.92 1.30
C ASP A 22 3.58 28.18 0.15
N VAL A 23 4.76 27.59 0.41
CA VAL A 23 5.49 26.79 -0.59
C VAL A 23 4.78 25.48 -0.86
N ILE A 24 4.32 24.79 0.19
CA ILE A 24 3.58 23.52 0.08
C ILE A 24 2.27 23.75 -0.70
N ALA A 25 1.53 24.81 -0.39
CA ALA A 25 0.31 25.18 -1.10
C ALA A 25 0.57 25.44 -2.59
N ARG A 26 1.68 26.09 -2.96
CA ARG A 26 2.06 26.32 -4.36
C ARG A 26 2.48 25.04 -5.09
N LEU A 27 3.28 24.19 -4.44
CA LEU A 27 3.66 22.88 -4.99
C LEU A 27 2.42 22.03 -5.23
N ARG A 28 1.51 21.99 -4.25
CA ARG A 28 0.24 21.26 -4.36
C ARG A 28 -0.69 21.85 -5.39
N ALA A 29 -0.82 23.17 -5.53
CA ALA A 29 -1.63 23.78 -6.59
C ALA A 29 -1.13 23.45 -8.00
N THR A 30 0.15 23.10 -8.14
CA THR A 30 0.75 22.68 -9.42
C THR A 30 0.42 21.22 -9.74
N VAL A 31 0.31 20.36 -8.72
CA VAL A 31 0.03 18.92 -8.90
C VAL A 31 -1.46 18.59 -8.79
N PHE A 32 -2.20 19.31 -7.95
CA PHE A 32 -3.64 19.29 -7.73
C PHE A 32 -4.21 20.66 -8.08
N ALA A 33 -4.51 20.91 -9.35
CA ALA A 33 -5.24 22.11 -9.72
C ALA A 33 -6.64 22.06 -9.05
N PRO A 34 -7.21 23.19 -8.60
CA PRO A 34 -8.54 23.18 -7.97
C PRO A 34 -9.58 22.52 -8.89
N GLY A 35 -10.19 21.43 -8.42
CA GLY A 35 -11.16 20.62 -9.19
C GLY A 35 -10.55 19.59 -10.15
N SER A 36 -9.23 19.38 -10.16
CA SER A 36 -8.61 18.28 -10.91
C SER A 36 -8.64 16.99 -10.10
N GLU A 37 -9.52 16.06 -10.46
CA GLU A 37 -9.46 14.68 -9.97
C GLU A 37 -8.29 13.95 -10.60
N LYS A 38 -7.64 13.06 -9.83
CA LYS A 38 -6.64 12.16 -10.38
C LYS A 38 -7.29 11.25 -11.41
N ILE A 39 -6.76 11.22 -12.63
CA ILE A 39 -7.24 10.34 -13.71
C ILE A 39 -6.19 9.28 -13.98
N VAL A 40 -6.58 8.01 -13.84
CA VAL A 40 -5.76 6.85 -14.22
C VAL A 40 -6.32 6.27 -15.52
N ASP A 41 -5.87 6.80 -16.67
CA ASP A 41 -6.27 6.33 -18.01
C ASP A 41 -5.22 5.37 -18.59
N LEU A 42 -5.12 4.18 -17.98
CA LEU A 42 -4.27 3.11 -18.48
C LEU A 42 -5.00 2.33 -19.57
N ARG A 43 -4.41 2.29 -20.77
CA ARG A 43 -4.96 1.55 -21.92
C ARG A 43 -4.11 0.33 -22.25
N PHE A 44 -4.76 -0.83 -22.28
CA PHE A 44 -4.14 -2.11 -22.58
C PHE A 44 -4.52 -2.56 -23.98
N THR A 45 -3.53 -2.96 -24.77
CA THR A 45 -3.80 -3.61 -26.08
C THR A 45 -4.61 -4.89 -25.86
N ILE A 46 -5.29 -5.38 -26.90
CA ILE A 46 -6.05 -6.66 -26.79
C ILE A 46 -5.17 -7.82 -26.33
N THR A 47 -3.90 -7.86 -26.75
CA THR A 47 -2.94 -8.88 -26.33
C THR A 47 -2.66 -8.78 -24.83
N LYS A 48 -2.44 -7.56 -24.31
CA LYS A 48 -2.20 -7.37 -22.88
C LYS A 48 -3.46 -7.62 -22.05
N ALA A 49 -4.62 -7.16 -22.51
CA ALA A 49 -5.90 -7.44 -21.89
C ALA A 49 -6.17 -8.96 -21.82
N ALA A 50 -5.93 -9.70 -22.90
CA ALA A 50 -6.05 -11.15 -22.94
C ALA A 50 -5.16 -11.84 -21.89
N GLU A 51 -3.90 -11.44 -21.78
CA GLU A 51 -2.97 -11.91 -20.74
C GLU A 51 -3.51 -11.63 -19.33
N MET A 52 -3.96 -10.39 -19.08
CA MET A 52 -4.52 -9.96 -17.80
C MET A 52 -5.81 -10.71 -17.41
N VAL A 53 -6.63 -11.08 -18.39
CA VAL A 53 -7.87 -11.85 -18.20
C VAL A 53 -7.60 -13.34 -18.06
N GLY A 54 -6.46 -13.86 -18.51
CA GLY A 54 -6.18 -15.29 -18.56
C GLY A 54 -6.91 -16.00 -19.71
N ARG A 55 -7.08 -15.31 -20.84
CA ARG A 55 -7.75 -15.80 -22.06
C ARG A 55 -6.95 -15.43 -23.31
N SER A 56 -7.35 -15.95 -24.46
CA SER A 56 -6.75 -15.56 -25.75
C SER A 56 -7.39 -14.28 -26.29
N SER A 57 -6.65 -13.53 -27.10
CA SER A 57 -7.21 -12.36 -27.80
C SER A 57 -8.40 -12.74 -28.70
N GLU A 58 -8.43 -13.99 -29.19
CA GLU A 58 -9.54 -14.52 -29.97
C GLU A 58 -10.80 -14.74 -29.13
N ALA A 59 -10.66 -15.27 -27.91
CA ALA A 59 -11.78 -15.44 -27.00
C ALA A 59 -12.46 -14.10 -26.67
N ILE A 60 -11.68 -13.02 -26.55
CA ILE A 60 -12.21 -11.66 -26.36
C ILE A 60 -12.96 -11.20 -27.61
N ARG A 61 -12.37 -11.31 -28.81
CA ARG A 61 -13.05 -10.94 -30.07
C ARG A 61 -14.34 -11.70 -30.29
N GLN A 62 -14.34 -13.00 -30.00
CA GLN A 62 -15.52 -13.84 -30.11
C GLN A 62 -16.61 -13.39 -29.12
N ALA A 63 -16.24 -13.10 -27.86
CA ALA A 63 -17.19 -12.59 -26.88
C ALA A 63 -17.78 -11.22 -27.26
N GLU A 64 -17.00 -10.34 -27.90
CA GLU A 64 -17.50 -9.08 -28.46
C GLU A 64 -18.48 -9.34 -29.63
N ALA A 65 -18.16 -10.25 -30.55
CA ALA A 65 -19.01 -10.59 -31.69
C ALA A 65 -20.33 -11.25 -31.29
N GLU A 66 -20.31 -12.05 -30.23
CA GLU A 66 -21.48 -12.69 -29.62
C GLU A 66 -22.30 -11.74 -28.73
N GLY A 67 -21.85 -10.49 -28.53
CA GLY A 67 -22.52 -9.51 -27.68
C GLY A 67 -22.39 -9.76 -26.17
N ARG A 68 -21.51 -10.68 -25.74
CA ARG A 68 -21.19 -10.92 -24.33
C ARG A 68 -20.29 -9.85 -23.74
N LEU A 69 -19.51 -9.16 -24.58
CA LEU A 69 -18.72 -7.99 -24.23
C LEU A 69 -19.15 -6.79 -25.08
N PRO A 70 -19.02 -5.55 -24.57
CA PRO A 70 -19.26 -4.36 -25.38
C PRO A 70 -18.29 -4.31 -26.57
N PRO A 71 -18.70 -3.70 -27.70
CA PRO A 71 -17.81 -3.53 -28.83
C PRO A 71 -16.58 -2.69 -28.45
N PRO A 72 -15.41 -2.95 -29.07
CA PRO A 72 -14.19 -2.22 -28.75
C PRO A 72 -14.31 -0.76 -29.16
N ARG A 73 -13.68 0.13 -28.38
CA ARG A 73 -13.47 1.52 -28.80
C ARG A 73 -12.46 1.56 -29.94
N LEU A 74 -12.84 2.21 -31.04
CA LEU A 74 -12.01 2.41 -32.21
C LEU A 74 -11.62 3.88 -32.30
N GLY A 75 -10.33 4.14 -32.49
CA GLY A 75 -9.83 5.48 -32.71
C GLY A 75 -10.09 5.95 -34.14
N ALA A 76 -9.69 7.19 -34.45
CA ALA A 76 -9.91 7.81 -35.75
C ALA A 76 -9.32 7.03 -36.96
N ASN A 77 -8.34 6.17 -36.72
CA ASN A 77 -7.71 5.30 -37.72
C ASN A 77 -8.40 3.92 -37.86
N GLY A 78 -9.54 3.70 -37.18
CA GLY A 78 -10.24 2.42 -37.14
C GLY A 78 -9.55 1.34 -36.33
N ARG A 79 -8.43 1.63 -35.66
CA ARG A 79 -7.73 0.70 -34.76
C ARG A 79 -8.31 0.78 -33.36
N ARG A 80 -8.23 -0.33 -32.62
CA ARG A 80 -8.65 -0.38 -31.21
C ARG A 80 -7.78 0.56 -30.38
N GLU A 81 -8.41 1.41 -29.58
CA GLU A 81 -7.71 2.33 -28.66
C GLU A 81 -7.09 1.60 -27.45
N GLY A 82 -7.47 0.34 -27.27
CA GLY A 82 -7.15 -0.46 -26.10
C GLY A 82 -8.26 -0.39 -25.05
N TYR A 83 -8.07 -1.12 -23.96
CA TYR A 83 -9.05 -1.30 -22.91
C TYR A 83 -8.56 -0.64 -21.63
N SER A 84 -9.46 0.06 -20.95
CA SER A 84 -9.27 0.52 -19.58
C SER A 84 -9.19 -0.65 -18.61
N LEU A 85 -8.66 -0.43 -17.41
CA LEU A 85 -8.67 -1.46 -16.36
C LEU A 85 -10.09 -1.91 -16.00
N SER A 86 -11.07 -1.01 -16.00
CA SER A 86 -12.49 -1.34 -15.77
C SER A 86 -13.06 -2.26 -16.85
N GLU A 87 -12.72 -2.03 -18.12
CA GLU A 87 -13.12 -2.91 -19.23
C GLU A 87 -12.45 -4.28 -19.11
N VAL A 88 -11.16 -4.35 -18.75
CA VAL A 88 -10.45 -5.61 -18.47
C VAL A 88 -11.08 -6.35 -17.29
N ASN A 89 -11.48 -5.63 -16.25
CA ASN A 89 -12.16 -6.17 -15.09
C ASN A 89 -13.54 -6.73 -15.44
N HIS A 90 -14.32 -6.04 -16.28
CA HIS A 90 -15.57 -6.56 -16.82
C HIS A 90 -15.35 -7.86 -17.63
N MET A 91 -14.27 -7.92 -18.42
CA MET A 91 -13.90 -9.18 -19.11
C MET A 91 -13.63 -10.30 -18.10
N ARG A 92 -12.89 -10.04 -17.02
CA ARG A 92 -12.65 -11.04 -15.96
C ARG A 92 -13.96 -11.53 -15.34
N ASP A 93 -14.94 -10.65 -15.17
CA ASP A 93 -16.27 -11.02 -14.65
C ASP A 93 -17.01 -11.92 -15.64
N VAL A 94 -17.04 -11.56 -16.93
CA VAL A 94 -17.67 -12.36 -18.00
C VAL A 94 -17.01 -13.73 -18.16
N PHE A 95 -15.68 -13.83 -18.01
CA PHE A 95 -14.95 -15.09 -18.16
C PHE A 95 -14.78 -15.88 -16.85
N GLY A 96 -15.23 -15.33 -15.72
CA GLY A 96 -15.07 -15.95 -14.39
C GLY A 96 -13.60 -16.12 -13.97
N THR A 97 -12.73 -15.16 -14.31
CA THR A 97 -11.28 -15.24 -14.08
C THR A 97 -10.77 -14.28 -13.00
N ARG A 98 -11.66 -13.72 -12.18
CA ARG A 98 -11.26 -12.93 -11.01
C ARG A 98 -10.44 -13.78 -10.04
N PRO A 99 -9.31 -13.26 -9.52
CA PRO A 99 -8.43 -14.01 -8.62
C PRO A 99 -8.91 -13.96 -7.16
N TYR A 100 -10.20 -13.72 -6.93
CA TYR A 100 -10.75 -13.46 -5.60
C TYR A 100 -10.59 -14.64 -4.66
N ARG A 101 -10.44 -14.32 -3.37
CA ARG A 101 -10.58 -15.30 -2.31
C ARG A 101 -11.99 -15.89 -2.35
N ARG A 102 -12.15 -17.17 -2.01
CA ARG A 102 -13.46 -17.82 -1.93
C ARG A 102 -14.05 -17.70 -0.54
N GLU A 103 -15.33 -18.01 -0.42
CA GLU A 103 -15.98 -18.18 0.88
C GLU A 103 -15.20 -19.18 1.74
N GLY A 104 -14.90 -18.78 2.98
CA GLY A 104 -14.08 -19.55 3.92
C GLY A 104 -12.57 -19.29 3.83
N ASP A 105 -12.07 -18.62 2.78
CA ASP A 105 -10.68 -18.13 2.79
C ASP A 105 -10.56 -16.90 3.70
N PRO A 106 -9.49 -16.80 4.52
CA PRO A 106 -9.27 -15.64 5.37
C PRO A 106 -8.96 -14.39 4.51
N PRO A 107 -9.52 -13.21 4.83
CA PRO A 107 -9.04 -11.97 4.22
C PRO A 107 -7.57 -11.75 4.57
N ILE A 108 -6.78 -11.19 3.65
CA ILE A 108 -5.40 -10.81 3.99
C ILE A 108 -5.38 -9.35 4.44
N ILE A 109 -4.90 -9.15 5.66
CA ILE A 109 -4.68 -7.83 6.27
C ILE A 109 -3.17 -7.65 6.37
N LEU A 110 -2.60 -6.98 5.39
CA LEU A 110 -1.17 -6.82 5.16
C LEU A 110 -0.68 -5.50 5.76
N ALA A 111 0.14 -5.55 6.81
CA ALA A 111 0.86 -4.37 7.28
C ALA A 111 2.23 -4.24 6.61
N VAL A 112 2.58 -3.03 6.17
CA VAL A 112 3.93 -2.70 5.69
C VAL A 112 4.63 -1.87 6.77
N GLN A 113 5.31 -2.51 7.71
CA GLN A 113 5.69 -1.89 8.97
C GLN A 113 7.20 -1.93 9.26
N ASN A 114 7.74 -0.79 9.68
CA ASN A 114 9.08 -0.64 10.26
C ASN A 114 9.12 0.66 11.10
N PHE A 115 9.94 0.73 12.16
CA PHE A 115 10.05 1.91 13.05
C PHE A 115 10.98 3.02 12.54
N LYS A 116 11.54 2.85 11.35
CA LYS A 116 12.35 3.89 10.73
C LYS A 116 11.58 4.62 9.65
N GLY A 117 11.61 5.96 9.72
CA GLY A 117 11.13 6.83 8.65
C GLY A 117 11.91 6.62 7.35
N GLY A 118 11.24 6.78 6.22
CA GLY A 118 11.91 6.78 4.92
C GLY A 118 12.45 5.44 4.44
N VAL A 119 12.02 4.29 4.99
CA VAL A 119 12.42 2.96 4.49
C VAL A 119 11.64 2.47 3.27
N GLY A 120 10.67 3.25 2.79
CA GLY A 120 9.84 2.91 1.63
C GLY A 120 8.50 2.21 1.95
N LYS A 121 7.94 2.39 3.18
CA LYS A 121 6.66 1.77 3.60
C LYS A 121 5.49 2.15 2.69
N SER A 122 5.14 3.44 2.64
CA SER A 122 4.04 3.96 1.82
C SER A 122 4.24 3.71 0.34
N THR A 123 5.49 3.85 -0.14
CA THR A 123 5.85 3.49 -1.53
C THR A 123 5.54 2.03 -1.81
N LEU A 124 6.00 1.11 -0.98
CA LEU A 124 5.74 -0.32 -1.15
C LEU A 124 4.24 -0.64 -1.02
N ALA A 125 3.55 -0.07 -0.03
CA ALA A 125 2.10 -0.24 0.16
C ALA A 125 1.30 0.17 -1.09
N CYS A 126 1.55 1.36 -1.63
CA CYS A 126 0.90 1.86 -2.84
C CYS A 126 1.20 0.98 -4.07
N HIS A 127 2.45 0.58 -4.27
CA HIS A 127 2.84 -0.25 -5.41
C HIS A 127 2.25 -1.67 -5.33
N ILE A 128 2.15 -2.25 -4.13
CA ILE A 128 1.46 -3.54 -3.92
C ILE A 128 -0.03 -3.39 -4.27
N ALA A 129 -0.70 -2.37 -3.73
CA ALA A 129 -2.12 -2.13 -3.97
C ALA A 129 -2.45 -2.03 -5.46
N GLN A 130 -1.68 -1.23 -6.20
CA GLN A 130 -1.87 -1.02 -7.64
C GLN A 130 -1.51 -2.26 -8.46
N TYR A 131 -0.47 -3.00 -8.07
CA TYR A 131 -0.16 -4.28 -8.70
C TYR A 131 -1.33 -5.27 -8.54
N LEU A 132 -1.87 -5.40 -7.32
CA LEU A 132 -2.99 -6.29 -7.05
C LEU A 132 -4.26 -5.84 -7.81
N ALA A 133 -4.54 -4.55 -7.89
CA ALA A 133 -5.64 -4.04 -8.72
C ALA A 133 -5.47 -4.37 -10.20
N LEU A 134 -4.24 -4.24 -10.74
CA LEU A 134 -3.94 -4.67 -12.12
C LEU A 134 -4.15 -6.17 -12.32
N LYS A 135 -3.88 -7.01 -11.31
CA LYS A 135 -4.19 -8.45 -11.32
C LYS A 135 -5.67 -8.75 -11.16
N GLY A 136 -6.47 -7.76 -10.76
CA GLY A 136 -7.92 -7.84 -10.68
C GLY A 136 -8.48 -8.11 -9.30
N TYR A 137 -7.65 -8.04 -8.24
CA TYR A 137 -8.08 -8.13 -6.84
C TYR A 137 -8.86 -6.89 -6.41
N ARG A 138 -9.69 -7.05 -5.37
CA ARG A 138 -10.31 -5.95 -4.62
C ARG A 138 -9.41 -5.58 -3.45
N VAL A 139 -8.98 -4.32 -3.40
CA VAL A 139 -7.99 -3.84 -2.42
C VAL A 139 -8.57 -2.67 -1.64
N ALA A 140 -8.40 -2.70 -0.32
CA ALA A 140 -8.53 -1.50 0.51
C ALA A 140 -7.15 -1.07 1.01
N VAL A 141 -6.87 0.22 0.97
CA VAL A 141 -5.69 0.81 1.61
C VAL A 141 -6.16 1.61 2.83
N VAL A 142 -5.53 1.41 3.98
CA VAL A 142 -5.77 2.20 5.18
C VAL A 142 -4.50 2.97 5.48
N ASP A 143 -4.54 4.28 5.23
CA ASP A 143 -3.46 5.19 5.58
C ASP A 143 -3.58 5.50 7.08
N CYS A 144 -2.66 4.98 7.88
CA CYS A 144 -2.65 5.17 9.32
C CYS A 144 -1.62 6.24 9.75
N ASP A 145 -0.89 6.84 8.80
CA ASP A 145 0.14 7.83 9.05
C ASP A 145 -0.43 9.24 8.84
N SER A 146 -0.30 10.13 9.83
CA SER A 146 -0.75 11.53 9.71
C SER A 146 0.03 12.32 8.64
N GLN A 147 1.17 11.79 8.16
CA GLN A 147 1.87 12.33 7.00
C GLN A 147 1.15 12.06 5.67
N ALA A 148 0.13 11.21 5.66
CA ALA A 148 -0.81 11.00 4.55
C ALA A 148 -0.12 10.72 3.19
N SER A 149 0.99 9.97 3.22
CA SER A 149 1.80 9.70 2.02
C SER A 149 1.05 8.81 1.03
N SER A 150 0.35 7.78 1.52
CA SER A 150 -0.46 6.91 0.68
C SER A 150 -1.68 7.65 0.13
N THR A 151 -2.36 8.42 0.98
CA THR A 151 -3.49 9.31 0.61
C THR A 151 -3.12 10.22 -0.57
N THR A 152 -1.96 10.88 -0.48
CA THR A 152 -1.44 11.74 -1.54
C THR A 152 -1.15 10.96 -2.82
N LEU A 153 -0.51 9.79 -2.73
CA LEU A 153 -0.20 8.95 -3.89
C LEU A 153 -1.45 8.37 -4.56
N PHE A 154 -2.58 8.25 -3.85
CA PHE A 154 -3.87 7.87 -4.44
C PHE A 154 -4.65 9.05 -5.01
N GLY A 155 -4.10 10.26 -4.94
CA GLY A 155 -4.62 11.44 -5.64
C GLY A 155 -5.48 12.36 -4.81
N PHE A 156 -5.51 12.19 -3.49
CA PHE A 156 -6.20 13.09 -2.59
C PHE A 156 -5.21 14.08 -1.99
N ASN A 157 -5.57 15.36 -1.96
CA ASN A 157 -4.85 16.33 -1.17
C ASN A 157 -5.33 16.25 0.30
N PRO A 158 -4.48 15.82 1.24
CA PRO A 158 -4.89 15.58 2.63
C PRO A 158 -5.36 16.85 3.37
N ASP A 159 -5.00 18.04 2.89
CA ASP A 159 -5.34 19.30 3.54
C ASP A 159 -6.52 20.04 2.87
N ILE A 160 -7.00 19.56 1.73
CA ILE A 160 -8.12 20.17 0.98
C ILE A 160 -9.26 19.18 0.82
N ASP A 161 -8.96 17.98 0.33
CA ASP A 161 -9.96 16.99 -0.06
C ASP A 161 -10.41 16.11 1.11
N ILE A 162 -9.60 16.05 2.19
CA ILE A 162 -9.79 15.13 3.33
C ILE A 162 -10.03 15.92 4.61
N GLN A 163 -11.24 15.82 5.15
CA GLN A 163 -11.56 16.34 6.48
C GLN A 163 -11.21 15.33 7.57
N GLU A 164 -11.13 15.75 8.83
CA GLU A 164 -10.88 14.84 9.95
C GLU A 164 -11.90 13.70 10.03
N GLU A 165 -13.16 14.00 9.69
CA GLU A 165 -14.29 13.07 9.62
C GLU A 165 -14.15 12.02 8.52
N ASP A 166 -13.22 12.19 7.58
CA ASP A 166 -12.94 11.23 6.52
C ASP A 166 -11.80 10.25 6.90
N THR A 167 -11.17 10.43 8.07
CA THR A 167 -9.99 9.65 8.49
C THR A 167 -10.31 8.60 9.56
N LEU A 168 -9.31 7.91 10.08
CA LEU A 168 -9.44 7.02 11.25
C LEU A 168 -9.70 7.76 12.58
N LEU A 169 -9.57 9.09 12.63
CA LEU A 169 -9.69 9.85 13.89
C LEU A 169 -11.06 9.65 14.59
N PRO A 170 -12.22 9.83 13.93
CA PRO A 170 -13.52 9.57 14.55
C PRO A 170 -13.64 8.15 15.10
N PHE A 171 -13.03 7.17 14.45
CA PHE A 171 -13.04 5.80 14.93
C PHE A 171 -12.27 5.65 16.26
N PHE A 172 -11.18 6.40 16.46
CA PHE A 172 -10.40 6.40 17.71
C PHE A 172 -10.91 7.34 18.81
N GLN A 173 -11.84 8.26 18.52
CA GLN A 173 -12.47 9.14 19.52
C GLN A 173 -13.54 8.46 20.38
N HIS A 174 -13.65 8.84 21.66
CA HIS A 174 -14.72 8.38 22.56
C HIS A 174 -16.12 8.72 22.03
N GLY A 175 -17.01 7.73 21.94
CA GLY A 175 -18.34 7.91 21.35
C GLY A 175 -18.35 8.17 19.83
N GLY A 176 -17.20 8.10 19.17
CA GLY A 176 -17.09 8.29 17.73
C GLY A 176 -17.55 7.08 16.91
N ALA A 177 -17.12 7.01 15.65
CA ALA A 177 -17.67 6.11 14.65
C ALA A 177 -17.65 4.62 15.06
N PRO A 178 -18.73 3.86 14.76
CA PRO A 178 -18.87 2.46 15.18
C PRO A 178 -18.11 1.48 14.28
N ASP A 179 -17.92 1.81 13.01
CA ASP A 179 -17.22 1.02 11.99
C ASP A 179 -16.34 1.93 11.12
N LEU A 180 -15.68 1.36 10.11
CA LEU A 180 -14.79 2.09 9.19
C LEU A 180 -15.46 2.49 7.87
N GLN A 181 -16.73 2.12 7.63
CA GLN A 181 -17.40 2.32 6.34
C GLN A 181 -17.55 3.81 6.00
N TYR A 182 -17.75 4.66 7.00
CA TYR A 182 -17.90 6.11 6.82
C TYR A 182 -16.69 6.76 6.11
N ALA A 183 -15.49 6.20 6.33
CA ALA A 183 -14.23 6.75 5.87
C ALA A 183 -13.74 6.14 4.55
N LEU A 184 -14.38 5.07 4.06
CA LEU A 184 -13.99 4.46 2.79
C LEU A 184 -14.31 5.40 1.62
N ARG A 185 -13.31 5.62 0.76
CA ARG A 185 -13.39 6.47 -0.42
C ARG A 185 -12.88 5.70 -1.65
N PRO A 186 -13.60 5.73 -2.79
CA PRO A 186 -13.08 5.16 -4.03
C PRO A 186 -11.91 5.97 -4.53
N THR A 187 -10.88 5.31 -5.07
CA THR A 187 -9.75 5.99 -5.71
C THR A 187 -9.94 6.07 -7.22
N ALA A 188 -9.05 6.80 -7.91
CA ALA A 188 -8.97 6.80 -9.37
C ALA A 188 -8.64 5.42 -9.98
N TRP A 189 -8.19 4.47 -9.17
CA TRP A 189 -7.83 3.12 -9.59
C TRP A 189 -9.03 2.16 -9.46
N PRO A 190 -9.52 1.56 -10.56
CA PRO A 190 -10.56 0.54 -10.50
C PRO A 190 -10.13 -0.65 -9.63
N GLY A 191 -10.86 -0.90 -8.53
CA GLY A 191 -10.61 -1.98 -7.59
C GLY A 191 -9.79 -1.59 -6.35
N ILE A 192 -9.49 -0.30 -6.15
CA ILE A 192 -8.85 0.21 -4.94
C ILE A 192 -9.73 1.26 -4.28
N ASP A 193 -10.08 1.01 -3.02
CA ASP A 193 -10.63 2.00 -2.12
C ASP A 193 -9.59 2.37 -1.05
N ILE A 194 -9.75 3.54 -0.44
CA ILE A 194 -8.85 4.06 0.60
C ILE A 194 -9.62 4.59 1.80
N ILE A 195 -9.10 4.34 2.99
CA ILE A 195 -9.35 5.16 4.18
C ILE A 195 -8.19 6.16 4.27
N PRO A 196 -8.43 7.44 3.98
CA PRO A 196 -7.37 8.44 3.91
C PRO A 196 -6.91 8.89 5.30
N ALA A 197 -5.79 9.59 5.32
CA ALA A 197 -5.26 10.27 6.49
C ALA A 197 -5.02 11.76 6.19
N ASN A 198 -4.91 12.54 7.26
CA ASN A 198 -4.44 13.91 7.24
C ASN A 198 -3.66 14.21 8.53
N LEU A 199 -3.14 15.43 8.65
CA LEU A 199 -2.33 15.83 9.80
C LEU A 199 -3.09 15.71 11.14
N GLY A 200 -4.42 15.92 11.12
CA GLY A 200 -5.31 15.80 12.28
C GLY A 200 -5.25 14.42 12.94
N LEU A 201 -4.92 13.36 12.19
CA LEU A 201 -4.75 12.00 12.70
C LEU A 201 -3.65 11.89 13.78
N TYR A 202 -2.75 12.87 13.90
CA TYR A 202 -1.79 12.94 15.01
C TYR A 202 -2.50 12.96 16.38
N THR A 203 -3.70 13.54 16.47
CA THR A 203 -4.51 13.54 17.70
C THR A 203 -5.05 12.15 18.06
N ALA A 204 -5.30 11.30 17.05
CA ALA A 204 -5.82 9.95 17.26
C ALA A 204 -4.85 9.06 18.05
N GLU A 205 -3.55 9.33 17.96
CA GLU A 205 -2.53 8.66 18.74
C GLU A 205 -2.74 8.87 20.25
N TYR A 206 -3.06 10.11 20.67
CA TYR A 206 -3.38 10.44 22.06
C TYR A 206 -4.72 9.86 22.50
N GLU A 207 -5.74 9.92 21.64
CA GLU A 207 -7.07 9.32 21.90
C GLU A 207 -6.97 7.80 22.08
N ALA A 208 -6.20 7.13 21.22
CA ALA A 208 -5.93 5.70 21.33
C ALA A 208 -5.18 5.35 22.63
N ALA A 209 -4.19 6.16 23.02
CA ALA A 209 -3.45 5.99 24.28
C ALA A 209 -4.35 6.21 25.51
N ALA A 210 -5.22 7.21 25.48
CA ALA A 210 -6.17 7.49 26.56
C ALA A 210 -7.14 6.31 26.76
N ARG A 211 -7.62 5.69 25.68
CA ARG A 211 -8.51 4.52 25.74
C ARG A 211 -7.85 3.26 26.29
N MET A 212 -6.55 3.07 26.06
CA MET A 212 -5.82 1.96 26.67
C MET A 212 -5.75 2.05 28.19
N ARG A 213 -5.72 3.28 28.74
CA ARG A 213 -5.75 3.50 30.20
C ARG A 213 -7.14 3.16 30.76
N GLY A 214 -7.48 1.88 30.77
CA GLY A 214 -8.73 1.35 31.30
C GLY A 214 -9.31 0.16 30.53
N ASN A 215 -8.86 -0.12 29.29
CA ASN A 215 -9.35 -1.26 28.51
C ASN A 215 -8.32 -1.75 27.47
N PRO A 216 -7.59 -2.85 27.72
CA PRO A 216 -6.69 -3.48 26.76
C PRO A 216 -7.35 -3.89 25.43
N ASP A 217 -8.67 -4.16 25.40
CA ASP A 217 -9.41 -4.46 24.18
C ASP A 217 -9.50 -3.27 23.20
N SER A 218 -9.05 -2.08 23.60
CA SER A 218 -8.98 -0.91 22.73
C SER A 218 -7.97 -1.09 21.59
N LEU A 219 -6.90 -1.88 21.80
CA LEU A 219 -5.93 -2.22 20.75
C LEU A 219 -6.57 -3.04 19.62
N ASP A 220 -7.55 -3.88 19.95
CA ASP A 220 -8.29 -4.70 19.01
C ASP A 220 -9.43 -3.92 18.31
N ARG A 221 -9.60 -2.62 18.60
CA ARG A 221 -10.64 -1.80 17.97
C ARG A 221 -10.41 -1.66 16.46
N LEU A 222 -9.19 -1.32 16.04
CA LEU A 222 -8.84 -1.24 14.62
C LEU A 222 -9.06 -2.60 13.93
N ARG A 223 -8.69 -3.69 14.59
CA ARG A 223 -8.90 -5.05 14.09
C ARG A 223 -10.38 -5.31 13.82
N ARG A 224 -11.26 -5.04 14.79
CA ARG A 224 -12.72 -5.23 14.62
C ARG A 224 -13.28 -4.35 13.49
N GLY A 225 -12.80 -3.11 13.37
CA GLY A 225 -13.18 -2.23 12.27
C GLY A 225 -12.79 -2.79 10.90
N ILE A 226 -11.55 -3.25 10.76
CA ILE A 226 -11.04 -3.86 9.52
C ILE A 226 -11.79 -5.17 9.22
N GLU A 227 -11.98 -6.04 10.20
CA GLU A 227 -12.76 -7.28 10.04
C GLU A 227 -14.19 -7.00 9.55
N GLY A 228 -14.82 -5.91 10.03
CA GLY A 228 -16.16 -5.50 9.60
C GLY A 228 -16.27 -5.06 8.13
N MET A 229 -15.16 -4.69 7.48
CA MET A 229 -15.13 -4.34 6.04
C MET A 229 -14.40 -5.38 5.17
N ALA A 230 -13.70 -6.35 5.77
CA ALA A 230 -12.82 -7.27 5.08
C ALA A 230 -13.53 -8.19 4.07
N ASP A 231 -14.84 -8.37 4.15
CA ASP A 231 -15.62 -9.15 3.16
C ASP A 231 -15.79 -8.48 1.80
N GLN A 232 -15.62 -7.16 1.75
CA GLN A 232 -15.66 -6.40 0.50
C GLN A 232 -14.35 -6.50 -0.29
N TYR A 233 -13.27 -6.94 0.37
CA TYR A 233 -11.92 -6.92 -0.18
C TYR A 233 -11.26 -8.30 -0.12
N ASP A 234 -10.33 -8.54 -1.05
CA ASP A 234 -9.45 -9.71 -0.99
C ASP A 234 -8.24 -9.40 -0.11
N VAL A 235 -7.74 -8.16 -0.19
CA VAL A 235 -6.56 -7.68 0.54
C VAL A 235 -6.83 -6.29 1.12
N VAL A 236 -6.55 -6.12 2.40
CA VAL A 236 -6.51 -4.82 3.08
C VAL A 236 -5.05 -4.50 3.40
N ILE A 237 -4.53 -3.36 2.95
CA ILE A 237 -3.15 -2.93 3.16
C ILE A 237 -3.14 -1.82 4.20
N LEU A 238 -2.33 -1.96 5.24
CA LEU A 238 -2.17 -0.99 6.31
C LEU A 238 -0.81 -0.30 6.16
N ASP A 239 -0.81 1.03 6.07
CA ASP A 239 0.39 1.88 6.03
C ASP A 239 0.57 2.60 7.38
N PRO A 240 1.26 2.00 8.35
CA PRO A 240 1.45 2.57 9.69
C PRO A 240 2.48 3.71 9.71
N PRO A 241 2.39 4.60 10.72
CA PRO A 241 3.38 5.64 10.92
C PRO A 241 4.77 5.05 11.27
N PRO A 242 5.87 5.79 11.05
CA PRO A 242 7.21 5.32 11.37
C PRO A 242 7.47 5.23 12.88
N ALA A 243 6.71 5.91 13.73
CA ALA A 243 6.88 5.83 15.17
C ALA A 243 6.21 4.57 15.73
N LEU A 244 6.83 3.95 16.74
CA LEU A 244 6.10 2.97 17.56
C LEU A 244 5.17 3.73 18.49
N GLY A 245 3.94 3.89 18.03
CA GLY A 245 2.82 4.42 18.78
C GLY A 245 1.69 3.40 18.92
N MET A 246 0.63 3.86 19.56
CA MET A 246 -0.65 3.21 19.68
C MET A 246 -1.26 2.79 18.36
N ILE A 247 -1.23 3.66 17.35
CA ILE A 247 -1.74 3.32 16.02
C ILE A 247 -0.88 2.20 15.40
N SER A 248 0.44 2.26 15.51
CA SER A 248 1.35 1.22 15.01
C SER A 248 1.15 -0.13 15.70
N LEU A 249 0.82 -0.14 17.01
CA LEU A 249 0.46 -1.35 17.75
C LEU A 249 -0.90 -1.90 17.34
N ALA A 250 -1.90 -1.03 17.15
CA ALA A 250 -3.21 -1.41 16.66
C ALA A 250 -3.13 -2.00 15.24
N VAL A 251 -2.28 -1.45 14.37
CA VAL A 251 -1.99 -1.99 13.03
C VAL A 251 -1.35 -3.37 13.13
N LEU A 252 -0.32 -3.54 13.95
CA LEU A 252 0.35 -4.83 14.16
C LEU A 252 -0.64 -5.91 14.62
N ARG A 253 -1.58 -5.55 15.51
CA ARG A 253 -2.64 -6.42 16.02
C ARG A 253 -3.76 -6.70 15.03
N SER A 254 -4.01 -5.77 14.13
CA SER A 254 -5.02 -5.92 13.08
C SER A 254 -4.54 -6.78 11.92
N ALA A 255 -3.24 -6.72 11.64
CA ALA A 255 -2.63 -7.45 10.54
C ALA A 255 -2.54 -8.96 10.80
N ASN A 256 -2.75 -9.74 9.73
CA ASN A 256 -2.48 -11.18 9.70
C ASN A 256 -1.40 -11.54 8.66
N ALA A 257 -0.80 -10.55 8.02
CA ALA A 257 0.41 -10.67 7.20
C ALA A 257 1.29 -9.44 7.40
N LEU A 258 2.61 -9.62 7.41
CA LEU A 258 3.56 -8.55 7.73
C LEU A 258 4.69 -8.48 6.70
N LEU A 259 4.92 -7.29 6.14
CA LEU A 259 6.12 -6.95 5.38
C LEU A 259 6.97 -5.95 6.16
N ILE A 260 8.26 -6.24 6.27
CA ILE A 260 9.23 -5.43 6.98
C ILE A 260 10.23 -4.87 5.96
N PRO A 261 10.00 -3.65 5.45
CA PRO A 261 10.92 -3.02 4.52
C PRO A 261 12.22 -2.60 5.23
N THR A 262 13.35 -3.11 4.77
CA THR A 262 14.66 -2.90 5.40
C THR A 262 15.68 -2.44 4.36
N PRO A 263 16.16 -1.19 4.44
CA PRO A 263 17.23 -0.72 3.57
C PRO A 263 18.54 -1.49 3.82
N PRO A 264 19.39 -1.70 2.79
CA PRO A 264 20.64 -2.44 2.92
C PRO A 264 21.75 -1.56 3.55
N SER A 265 21.57 -1.20 4.81
CA SER A 265 22.60 -0.54 5.63
C SER A 265 22.75 -1.27 6.98
N THR A 266 23.94 -1.26 7.57
CA THR A 266 24.20 -1.93 8.86
C THR A 266 23.32 -1.37 9.99
N VAL A 267 23.10 -0.05 9.98
CA VAL A 267 22.25 0.63 10.97
C VAL A 267 20.78 0.24 10.78
N ASP A 268 20.34 0.11 9.53
CA ASP A 268 18.97 -0.31 9.18
C ASP A 268 18.70 -1.78 9.53
N PHE A 269 19.69 -2.63 9.32
CA PHE A 269 19.64 -4.04 9.73
C PHE A 269 19.52 -4.17 11.25
N ALA A 270 20.36 -3.48 12.02
CA ALA A 270 20.27 -3.48 13.48
C ALA A 270 18.90 -2.96 13.97
N SER A 271 18.39 -1.90 13.34
CA SER A 271 17.05 -1.35 13.64
C SER A 271 15.94 -2.37 13.36
N THR A 272 16.07 -3.15 12.29
CA THR A 272 15.11 -4.22 11.95
C THR A 272 15.17 -5.38 12.96
N ALA A 273 16.36 -5.75 13.44
CA ALA A 273 16.49 -6.76 14.48
C ALA A 273 15.85 -6.31 15.81
N HIS A 274 16.03 -5.02 16.18
CA HIS A 274 15.33 -4.43 17.32
C HIS A 274 13.81 -4.39 17.13
N PHE A 275 13.36 -4.06 15.92
CA PHE A 275 11.94 -4.10 15.55
C PHE A 275 11.33 -5.48 15.79
N LEU A 276 11.98 -6.54 15.29
CA LEU A 276 11.52 -7.92 15.47
C LEU A 276 11.48 -8.34 16.94
N ARG A 277 12.51 -8.03 17.71
CA ARG A 277 12.53 -8.33 19.15
C ARG A 277 11.36 -7.68 19.87
N MET A 278 11.11 -6.41 19.58
CA MET A 278 10.01 -5.69 20.22
C MET A 278 8.64 -6.20 19.79
N ILE A 279 8.45 -6.64 18.54
CA ILE A 279 7.22 -7.35 18.16
C ILE A 279 7.00 -8.56 19.06
N VAL A 280 8.04 -9.37 19.28
CA VAL A 280 7.96 -10.55 20.16
C VAL A 280 7.55 -10.12 21.56
N ASP A 281 8.28 -9.20 22.18
CA ASP A 281 8.00 -8.71 23.54
C ASP A 281 6.57 -8.16 23.66
N THR A 282 6.13 -7.39 22.66
CA THR A 282 4.79 -6.80 22.61
C THR A 282 3.71 -7.89 22.50
N LEU A 283 3.87 -8.83 21.58
CA LEU A 283 2.89 -9.89 21.37
C LEU A 283 2.81 -10.85 22.57
N GLU A 284 3.94 -11.07 23.27
CA GLU A 284 3.98 -11.84 24.51
C GLU A 284 3.20 -11.15 25.63
N VAL A 285 3.48 -9.87 25.90
CA VAL A 285 2.77 -9.07 26.91
C VAL A 285 1.26 -9.03 26.62
N LEU A 286 0.87 -8.82 25.36
CA LEU A 286 -0.55 -8.81 24.99
C LEU A 286 -1.19 -10.19 25.18
N GLY A 287 -0.45 -11.27 24.87
CA GLY A 287 -0.88 -12.64 25.11
C GLY A 287 -1.14 -12.95 26.58
N GLU A 288 -0.31 -12.43 27.49
CA GLU A 288 -0.50 -12.55 28.95
C GLU A 288 -1.78 -11.84 29.43
N HIS A 289 -2.16 -10.75 28.77
CA HIS A 289 -3.37 -9.98 29.09
C HIS A 289 -4.64 -10.53 28.42
N GLY A 290 -4.62 -11.77 27.92
CA GLY A 290 -5.78 -12.44 27.34
C GLY A 290 -6.15 -11.96 25.92
N LEU A 291 -5.38 -11.06 25.33
CA LEU A 291 -5.52 -10.64 23.93
C LEU A 291 -4.87 -11.72 23.04
N GLY A 292 -5.63 -12.80 22.80
CA GLY A 292 -5.18 -14.10 22.31
C GLY A 292 -4.08 -14.13 21.23
N LYS A 293 -3.35 -15.26 21.20
CA LYS A 293 -2.29 -15.55 20.23
C LYS A 293 -2.89 -15.78 18.83
N ARG A 294 -2.93 -14.75 17.97
CA ARG A 294 -3.13 -14.93 16.52
C ARG A 294 -1.78 -14.92 15.82
N GLY A 295 -1.60 -15.87 14.91
CA GLY A 295 -0.41 -15.95 14.06
C GLY A 295 -0.56 -15.12 12.79
N TYR A 296 0.58 -14.82 12.16
CA TYR A 296 0.63 -14.28 10.81
C TYR A 296 0.63 -15.42 9.79
N HIS A 297 -0.09 -15.27 8.68
CA HIS A 297 0.00 -16.15 7.52
C HIS A 297 1.40 -16.13 6.91
N PHE A 298 2.03 -14.96 6.89
CA PHE A 298 3.44 -14.80 6.58
C PHE A 298 4.01 -13.53 7.20
N LEU A 299 5.30 -13.57 7.49
CA LEU A 299 6.12 -12.42 7.84
C LEU A 299 7.30 -12.43 6.87
N ARG A 300 7.55 -11.32 6.15
CA ARG A 300 8.68 -11.22 5.23
C ARG A 300 9.46 -9.93 5.38
N VAL A 301 10.78 -10.05 5.39
CA VAL A 301 11.71 -8.93 5.23
C VAL A 301 11.84 -8.63 3.74
N VAL A 302 11.76 -7.35 3.39
CA VAL A 302 11.90 -6.87 2.02
C VAL A 302 13.09 -5.92 1.98
N ALA A 303 14.14 -6.25 1.23
CA ALA A 303 15.21 -5.28 1.02
C ALA A 303 14.68 -4.11 0.19
N THR A 304 14.79 -2.89 0.70
CA THR A 304 14.30 -1.67 0.03
C THR A 304 15.43 -0.70 -0.28
N LYS A 305 15.23 0.22 -1.23
CA LYS A 305 16.26 1.18 -1.65
C LYS A 305 17.59 0.52 -2.01
N VAL A 306 17.50 -0.65 -2.65
CA VAL A 306 18.69 -1.39 -3.08
C VAL A 306 19.24 -0.77 -4.35
N ASP A 307 20.51 -0.34 -4.31
CA ASP A 307 21.24 0.12 -5.47
C ASP A 307 22.19 -1.02 -5.87
N GLU A 308 21.88 -1.68 -6.98
CA GLU A 308 22.67 -2.81 -7.48
C GLU A 308 24.05 -2.39 -7.99
N GLY A 309 24.28 -1.10 -8.22
CA GLY A 309 25.61 -0.56 -8.55
C GLY A 309 26.52 -0.41 -7.32
N LYS A 310 25.99 -0.49 -6.11
CA LYS A 310 26.76 -0.35 -4.86
C LYS A 310 27.08 -1.72 -4.26
N SER A 311 28.36 -2.10 -4.32
CA SER A 311 28.85 -3.36 -3.73
C SER A 311 28.50 -3.52 -2.25
N ALA A 312 28.52 -2.43 -1.48
CA ALA A 312 28.12 -2.43 -0.07
C ALA A 312 26.65 -2.85 0.13
N HIS A 313 25.74 -2.39 -0.74
CA HIS A 313 24.33 -2.77 -0.65
C HIS A 313 24.16 -4.27 -0.94
N LEU A 314 24.88 -4.80 -1.93
CA LEU A 314 24.85 -6.21 -2.28
C LEU A 314 25.37 -7.10 -1.14
N GLN A 315 26.51 -6.73 -0.53
CA GLN A 315 27.07 -7.45 0.63
C GLN A 315 26.11 -7.47 1.82
N ILE A 316 25.48 -6.33 2.14
CA ILE A 316 24.51 -6.26 3.24
C ILE A 316 23.25 -7.06 2.91
N ARG A 317 22.78 -7.04 1.66
CA ARG A 317 21.65 -7.86 1.21
C ARG A 317 21.96 -9.36 1.34
N GLU A 318 23.16 -9.80 0.95
CA GLU A 318 23.60 -11.19 1.11
C GLU A 318 23.66 -11.58 2.59
N MET A 319 24.17 -10.71 3.46
CA MET A 319 24.14 -10.91 4.91
C MET A 319 22.70 -11.02 5.44
N MET A 320 21.80 -10.13 5.03
CA MET A 320 20.37 -10.19 5.39
C MET A 320 19.74 -11.50 4.93
N GLN A 321 20.04 -11.94 3.71
CA GLN A 321 19.54 -13.20 3.16
C GLN A 321 20.07 -14.41 3.95
N ALA A 322 21.32 -14.37 4.39
CA ALA A 322 21.90 -15.42 5.24
C ALA A 322 21.25 -15.47 6.63
N VAL A 323 20.87 -14.32 7.20
CA VAL A 323 20.24 -14.22 8.52
C VAL A 323 18.76 -14.59 8.50
N PHE A 324 18.00 -14.00 7.57
CA PHE A 324 16.54 -14.16 7.51
C PHE A 324 16.11 -15.37 6.66
N GLY A 325 16.98 -15.88 5.79
CA GLY A 325 16.72 -17.09 5.00
C GLY A 325 15.41 -16.98 4.20
N MET A 326 14.51 -17.94 4.43
CA MET A 326 13.22 -18.03 3.73
C MET A 326 12.21 -16.96 4.15
N ASP A 327 12.49 -16.21 5.23
CA ASP A 327 11.67 -15.09 5.67
C ASP A 327 12.08 -13.77 5.01
N MET A 328 13.02 -13.78 4.06
CA MET A 328 13.34 -12.64 3.20
C MET A 328 12.85 -12.89 1.77
N LEU A 329 12.24 -11.88 1.15
CA LEU A 329 11.88 -11.93 -0.27
C LEU A 329 13.14 -11.94 -1.14
N SER A 330 13.11 -12.69 -2.24
CA SER A 330 14.25 -12.74 -3.16
C SER A 330 14.37 -11.47 -3.98
N ALA A 331 13.25 -10.88 -4.38
CA ALA A 331 13.21 -9.58 -5.02
C ALA A 331 13.36 -8.45 -3.99
N SER A 332 14.00 -7.36 -4.41
CA SER A 332 14.18 -6.15 -3.61
C SER A 332 13.48 -4.98 -4.28
N LEU A 333 13.01 -4.00 -3.49
CA LEU A 333 12.61 -2.70 -4.01
C LEU A 333 13.87 -1.89 -4.31
N LEU A 334 14.13 -1.64 -5.59
CA LEU A 334 15.34 -0.93 -6.02
C LEU A 334 15.26 0.57 -5.73
N ASP A 335 16.43 1.16 -5.49
CA ASP A 335 16.64 2.61 -5.53
C ASP A 335 16.60 3.05 -7.01
N SER A 336 15.54 3.73 -7.41
CA SER A 336 15.23 3.97 -8.82
C SER A 336 14.75 5.39 -9.03
N ALA A 337 15.45 6.12 -9.89
CA ALA A 337 15.06 7.47 -10.30
C ALA A 337 13.64 7.52 -10.89
N GLU A 338 13.14 6.43 -11.47
CA GLU A 338 11.76 6.35 -11.98
C GLU A 338 10.72 6.38 -10.84
N ILE A 339 11.03 5.77 -9.69
CA ILE A 339 10.16 5.84 -8.50
C ILE A 339 10.17 7.26 -7.95
N ASP A 340 11.35 7.87 -7.83
CA ASP A 340 11.49 9.24 -7.32
C ASP A 340 10.78 10.24 -8.23
N ASN A 341 10.99 10.16 -9.54
CA ASN A 341 10.34 11.03 -10.53
C ASN A 341 8.82 10.86 -10.54
N ALA A 342 8.33 9.62 -10.40
CA ALA A 342 6.90 9.37 -10.26
C ALA A 342 6.33 10.03 -9.00
N ASN A 343 7.01 9.85 -7.85
CA ASN A 343 6.59 10.42 -6.57
C ASN A 343 6.57 11.95 -6.61
N VAL A 344 7.51 12.61 -7.29
CA VAL A 344 7.51 14.08 -7.48
C VAL A 344 6.24 14.56 -8.18
N GLN A 345 5.68 13.74 -9.07
CA GLN A 345 4.42 14.02 -9.77
C GLN A 345 3.19 13.45 -9.03
N LEU A 346 3.36 12.97 -7.79
CA LEU A 346 2.33 12.29 -6.98
C LEU A 346 1.68 11.11 -7.72
N ARG A 347 2.53 10.38 -8.45
CA ARG A 347 2.20 9.16 -9.18
C ARG A 347 3.11 8.03 -8.73
N THR A 348 2.72 6.83 -9.11
CA THR A 348 3.57 5.65 -9.00
C THR A 348 4.08 5.22 -10.37
N VAL A 349 5.03 4.29 -10.40
CA VAL A 349 5.51 3.70 -11.66
C VAL A 349 4.39 2.95 -12.39
N TYR A 350 3.35 2.50 -11.68
CA TYR A 350 2.18 1.84 -12.26
C TYR A 350 1.28 2.78 -13.07
N GLU A 351 1.40 4.10 -12.90
CA GLU A 351 0.56 5.10 -13.57
C GLU A 351 1.22 5.72 -14.79
N ILE A 352 2.53 5.56 -14.91
CA ILE A 352 3.28 6.11 -16.05
C ILE A 352 3.04 5.17 -17.24
N ALA A 353 2.24 5.65 -18.21
CA ALA A 353 2.10 4.97 -19.49
C ALA A 353 3.50 4.84 -20.11
N GLY A 354 3.92 3.60 -20.36
CA GLY A 354 5.31 3.22 -20.63
C GLY A 354 6.06 4.26 -21.47
N SER A 355 7.03 4.94 -20.85
CA SER A 355 7.80 6.02 -21.47
C SER A 355 8.68 5.55 -22.64
N GLY A 356 8.68 4.24 -22.94
CA GLY A 356 9.62 3.59 -23.87
C GLY A 356 11.06 3.55 -23.35
N SER A 357 11.33 4.09 -22.16
CA SER A 357 12.67 4.10 -21.57
C SER A 357 13.01 2.72 -21.01
N ARG A 358 14.19 2.21 -21.36
CA ARG A 358 14.76 0.99 -20.78
C ARG A 358 14.85 1.05 -19.24
N THR A 359 15.04 2.24 -18.68
CA THR A 359 15.08 2.46 -17.23
C THR A 359 13.71 2.22 -16.60
N HIS A 360 12.65 2.75 -17.22
CA HIS A 360 11.27 2.54 -16.79
C HIS A 360 10.89 1.06 -16.86
N GLU A 361 11.17 0.38 -17.99
CA GLU A 361 10.89 -1.06 -18.13
C GLU A 361 11.65 -1.90 -17.09
N ARG A 362 12.91 -1.57 -16.81
CA ARG A 362 13.70 -2.26 -15.78
C ARG A 362 13.08 -2.07 -14.39
N CYS A 363 12.72 -0.83 -14.04
CA CYS A 363 12.06 -0.50 -12.78
C CYS A 363 10.73 -1.25 -12.65
N ARG A 364 9.94 -1.23 -13.72
CA ARG A 364 8.65 -1.90 -13.82
C ARG A 364 8.76 -3.41 -13.61
N ASN A 365 9.70 -4.05 -14.29
CA ASN A 365 9.93 -5.49 -14.17
C ASN A 365 10.42 -5.88 -12.76
N ASN A 366 11.21 -5.02 -12.11
CA ASN A 366 11.60 -5.23 -10.72
C ASN A 366 10.40 -5.19 -9.78
N LEU A 367 9.55 -4.16 -9.90
CA LEU A 367 8.33 -4.03 -9.11
C LEU A 367 7.37 -5.20 -9.35
N ASP A 368 7.17 -5.61 -10.59
CA ASP A 368 6.28 -6.73 -10.93
C ASP A 368 6.80 -8.07 -10.39
N ARG A 369 8.13 -8.25 -10.30
CA ARG A 369 8.74 -9.42 -9.65
C ARG A 369 8.53 -9.40 -8.13
N LEU A 370 8.82 -8.27 -7.49
CA LEU A 370 8.64 -8.10 -6.04
C LEU A 370 7.18 -8.31 -5.64
N ASN A 371 6.27 -7.63 -6.31
CA ASN A 371 4.84 -7.73 -6.02
C ASN A 371 4.27 -9.10 -6.41
N GLY A 372 4.84 -9.78 -7.40
CA GLY A 372 4.48 -11.17 -7.74
C GLY A 372 4.85 -12.18 -6.65
N GLU A 373 5.99 -12.00 -5.97
CA GLU A 373 6.34 -12.82 -4.79
C GLU A 373 5.34 -12.59 -3.64
N ILE A 374 4.94 -11.34 -3.41
CA ILE A 374 3.96 -10.98 -2.38
C ILE A 374 2.57 -11.55 -2.73
N GLU A 375 2.13 -11.43 -3.98
CA GLU A 375 0.90 -12.05 -4.48
C GLU A 375 0.92 -13.57 -4.25
N MET A 376 2.06 -14.23 -4.50
CA MET A 376 2.20 -15.67 -4.27
C MET A 376 1.96 -16.03 -2.80
N LEU A 377 2.52 -15.25 -1.86
CA LEU A 377 2.30 -15.46 -0.42
C LEU A 377 0.83 -15.26 -0.02
N ILE A 378 0.19 -14.23 -0.56
CA ILE A 378 -1.25 -13.98 -0.40
C ILE A 378 -2.06 -15.19 -0.88
N ARG A 379 -1.81 -15.68 -2.10
CA ARG A 379 -2.52 -16.84 -2.65
C ARG A 379 -2.25 -18.12 -1.86
N LYS A 380 -1.05 -18.31 -1.29
CA LYS A 380 -0.73 -19.47 -0.43
C LYS A 380 -1.50 -19.47 0.89
N ALA A 381 -1.87 -18.30 1.39
CA ALA A 381 -2.67 -18.16 2.61
C ALA A 381 -4.14 -18.58 2.41
N TRP A 382 -4.62 -18.67 1.17
CA TRP A 382 -5.99 -19.07 0.84
C TRP A 382 -6.09 -20.56 0.50
N PRO A 383 -6.76 -21.38 1.34
CA PRO A 383 -6.99 -22.79 1.06
C PRO A 383 -7.55 -23.07 -0.34
N SER A 384 -8.46 -22.23 -0.83
CA SER A 384 -9.11 -22.44 -2.12
C SER A 384 -8.16 -22.35 -3.33
N HIS A 385 -7.02 -21.67 -3.17
CA HIS A 385 -6.03 -21.49 -4.24
C HIS A 385 -5.02 -22.64 -4.33
N ARG A 386 -4.91 -23.49 -3.29
CA ARG A 386 -3.89 -24.55 -3.21
C ARG A 386 -3.88 -25.51 -4.41
N ALA A 387 -5.05 -25.91 -4.90
CA ALA A 387 -5.15 -26.82 -6.04
C ALA A 387 -4.56 -26.19 -7.32
N ASP A 388 -4.81 -24.90 -7.53
CA ASP A 388 -4.29 -24.17 -8.68
C ASP A 388 -2.78 -23.96 -8.58
N LEU A 389 -2.30 -23.57 -7.40
CA LEU A 389 -0.87 -23.43 -7.11
C LEU A 389 -0.11 -24.75 -7.28
N ARG A 390 -0.71 -25.89 -6.92
CA ARG A 390 -0.11 -27.21 -7.16
C ARG A 390 0.04 -27.51 -8.66
N ARG A 391 -0.97 -27.19 -9.46
CA ARG A 391 -0.90 -27.34 -10.93
C ARG A 391 0.17 -26.45 -11.56
N GLN A 392 0.41 -25.28 -10.97
CA GLN A 392 1.45 -24.34 -11.39
C GLN A 392 2.86 -24.71 -10.87
N GLY A 393 3.00 -25.75 -10.03
CA GLY A 393 4.28 -26.17 -9.47
C GLY A 393 4.84 -25.23 -8.40
N VAL A 394 3.99 -24.40 -7.78
CA VAL A 394 4.39 -23.33 -6.85
C VAL A 394 3.78 -23.48 -5.45
N ALA A 395 3.01 -24.55 -5.19
CA ALA A 395 2.38 -24.81 -3.89
C ALA A 395 3.40 -25.00 -2.78
#